data_AF-A0AA88VTB5-F1
#
_entry.id   AF-A0AA88VTB5-F1
#
_cell.length_a   1.000
_cell.length_b   1.000
_cell.length_c   1.000
_cell.angle_alpha   90.00
_cell.angle_beta   90.00
_cell.angle_gamma   90.00
#
_symmetry.space_group_name_H-M   'P 1'
#
loop_
_entity.id
_entity.type
_entity.pdbx_description
1 polymer ?
#
loop_
_entity_poly.entity_id
_entity_poly.type
_entity_poly.pdbx_seq_one_letter_code
_entity_poly.pdbx_strand_id
1 'polypeptide(L)'
;MGGSQSREGLDLTDSDYESDADETQNEDQQERYHDAPEPSPSQTLDHLDAKLKALKLKYPSQNPNLRNAVKLYLHVGGNSPKAKWVVADKLTSYKFVKASNIDADDCVSHGDVEGDWLLRVGSKIRARVSTDMQLKMFGDQRRVDFVHNGVWALKFFMDEDYRRFVTEFQSCLFENVYGLKASEENKVKVYGNDFMGWARPEMADDAMWEDADDGAWRSPAKKSVKGGQDLLEEFEEAATGGGIQSVALGALDNSFLVSDSGVQVVKNFSHGIHGKGVYVKFDSGSPSAGQSTPKKALLMRGETNMLLMSPLKDGKPRSTGLNQLDIETGKIVTEWKFEKDGADITMRDITNDTKGSQLDPSESTFLGLDDNRLCQWDMREKQGRVRNIASANSPVLNWTQGHNFSRGTNFQCFATTGDGSIVVGSLDGKIRLYSKTSMRQAKTAFPGLGSPITHVDVTYDGKWILGTTDTYMILICTLFTDKDGKTKTGFSGRMGNKIPAPRLLKLTPVDSHMAGADNKLHGGQFSWVTENGKQERHLVATVGKFSVIWDFRQVKNSAHDCYRNQQGLKSCYCYKIVLKDESIVDSRFMHENFAVSDSPEAPLVVATPMKVTSFSMPGRR
;
A
#
# COMPACT_ATOMS: atom_id res chain seq x y z
N MET A 1 14.22 10.99 10.77
CA MET A 1 13.62 9.82 10.09
C MET A 1 13.98 8.56 10.88
N GLY A 2 13.03 7.94 11.57
CA GLY A 2 13.25 6.67 12.28
C GLY A 2 12.92 5.50 11.38
N GLY A 3 13.82 4.54 11.19
CA GLY A 3 13.47 3.28 10.54
C GLY A 3 12.48 2.51 11.42
N SER A 4 11.40 1.98 10.84
CA SER A 4 10.35 1.26 11.55
C SER A 4 10.86 0.00 12.29
N GLN A 5 11.98 -0.57 11.82
CA GLN A 5 12.53 -1.80 12.37
C GLN A 5 13.18 -1.66 13.76
N SER A 6 13.66 -0.47 14.14
CA SER A 6 14.57 -0.37 15.29
C SER A 6 13.89 -0.29 16.66
N ARG A 7 12.55 -0.21 16.73
CA ARG A 7 11.83 -0.01 18.00
C ARG A 7 10.71 -0.99 18.32
N GLU A 8 10.15 -1.70 17.32
CA GLU A 8 9.04 -2.63 17.54
C GLU A 8 9.48 -4.01 18.09
N GLY A 9 10.77 -4.32 17.98
CA GLY A 9 11.38 -5.58 18.43
C GLY A 9 11.87 -5.58 19.88
N LEU A 10 11.49 -4.59 20.71
CA LEU A 10 11.81 -4.63 22.13
C LEU A 10 11.13 -5.86 22.74
N ASP A 11 11.96 -6.84 23.12
CA ASP A 11 11.53 -8.04 23.83
C ASP A 11 10.75 -7.62 25.07
N LEU A 12 9.58 -8.23 25.25
CA LEU A 12 8.82 -8.19 26.49
C LEU A 12 9.62 -8.95 27.56
N THR A 13 10.70 -8.34 28.07
CA THR A 13 11.47 -8.87 29.19
C THR A 13 10.67 -8.61 30.46
N ASP A 14 9.92 -9.63 30.90
CA ASP A 14 9.34 -9.67 32.24
C ASP A 14 10.51 -9.66 33.24
N SER A 15 10.90 -8.48 33.73
CA SER A 15 11.86 -8.30 34.83
C SER A 15 11.10 -7.94 36.09
N ASP A 16 10.46 -8.94 36.68
CA ASP A 16 9.93 -8.85 38.04
C ASP A 16 11.07 -9.09 39.03
N TYR A 17 11.90 -8.08 39.27
CA TYR A 17 12.76 -8.01 40.46
C TYR A 17 12.77 -6.57 40.97
N GLU A 18 11.90 -6.30 41.94
CA GLU A 18 12.03 -5.13 42.82
C GLU A 18 13.29 -5.35 43.68
N SER A 19 14.28 -4.47 43.54
CA SER A 19 15.42 -4.39 44.44
C SER A 19 15.09 -3.40 45.56
N ASP A 20 14.70 -3.91 46.72
CA ASP A 20 14.75 -3.12 47.94
C ASP A 20 16.20 -3.08 48.44
N ALA A 21 16.72 -1.86 48.52
CA ALA A 21 17.98 -1.55 49.16
C ALA A 21 17.76 -1.52 50.67
N ASP A 22 18.54 -2.29 51.42
CA ASP A 22 18.82 -1.99 52.82
C ASP A 22 20.30 -2.24 53.12
N GLU A 23 20.95 -1.19 53.59
CA GLU A 23 22.29 -1.20 54.14
C GLU A 23 22.28 -1.90 55.50
N THR A 24 23.18 -2.86 55.72
CA THR A 24 23.73 -3.07 57.06
C THR A 24 25.09 -3.77 57.00
N GLN A 25 26.06 -3.12 57.64
CA GLN A 25 27.41 -3.60 57.92
C GLN A 25 27.38 -4.77 58.92
N ASN A 26 28.33 -5.71 58.80
CA ASN A 26 29.06 -6.43 59.87
C ASN A 26 29.84 -7.58 59.21
N GLU A 27 31.14 -7.41 58.99
CA GLU A 27 32.26 -7.85 59.87
C GLU A 27 32.53 -9.35 59.81
N ASP A 28 33.77 -9.64 59.39
CA ASP A 28 34.41 -10.94 59.26
C ASP A 28 34.40 -11.74 60.57
N GLN A 29 34.06 -13.02 60.49
CA GLN A 29 34.66 -14.01 61.38
C GLN A 29 34.73 -15.39 60.72
N GLN A 30 35.95 -15.93 60.76
CA GLN A 30 36.42 -17.14 60.12
C GLN A 30 36.63 -18.17 61.22
N GLU A 31 35.84 -19.25 61.25
CA GLU A 31 36.15 -20.43 62.06
C GLU A 31 35.93 -21.74 61.28
N ARG A 32 36.74 -22.73 61.64
CA ARG A 32 37.17 -23.89 60.87
C ARG A 32 36.79 -25.17 61.62
N TYR A 33 36.32 -26.18 60.86
CA TYR A 33 36.25 -27.64 61.16
C TYR A 33 35.25 -28.12 62.25
N HIS A 34 34.72 -29.37 62.31
CA HIS A 34 35.03 -30.70 61.75
C HIS A 34 33.75 -31.57 61.57
N ASP A 35 33.84 -32.52 60.63
CA ASP A 35 33.19 -33.83 60.36
C ASP A 35 31.85 -34.34 60.96
N ALA A 36 31.10 -35.01 60.05
CA ALA A 36 30.20 -36.19 60.16
C ALA A 36 28.67 -35.96 60.01
N PRO A 37 27.88 -36.98 59.57
CA PRO A 37 27.93 -37.82 58.37
C PRO A 37 26.69 -37.60 57.45
N GLU A 38 26.74 -38.08 56.20
CA GLU A 38 25.62 -37.99 55.23
C GLU A 38 24.32 -38.68 55.70
N PRO A 39 23.13 -38.04 55.55
CA PRO A 39 21.84 -38.73 55.58
C PRO A 39 21.19 -38.85 54.19
N SER A 40 20.44 -39.94 54.02
CA SER A 40 19.74 -40.36 52.81
C SER A 40 18.64 -39.38 52.31
N PRO A 41 18.30 -39.37 51.01
CA PRO A 41 17.56 -38.27 50.37
C PRO A 41 16.03 -38.34 50.50
N SER A 42 15.46 -39.34 51.17
CA SER A 42 14.04 -39.67 51.04
C SER A 42 13.13 -39.14 52.15
N GLN A 43 13.66 -38.66 53.29
CA GLN A 43 12.83 -38.16 54.41
C GLN A 43 12.73 -36.63 54.49
N THR A 44 13.53 -35.89 53.72
CA THR A 44 13.55 -34.42 53.72
C THR A 44 12.52 -33.79 52.79
N LEU A 45 12.15 -34.46 51.69
CA LEU A 45 11.17 -33.94 50.72
C LEU A 45 9.74 -33.95 51.26
N ASP A 46 9.32 -35.01 51.94
CA ASP A 46 7.97 -35.10 52.52
C ASP A 46 7.76 -34.10 53.66
N HIS A 47 8.82 -33.79 54.42
CA HIS A 47 8.78 -32.80 55.48
C HIS A 47 8.80 -31.36 54.94
N LEU A 48 9.47 -31.11 53.81
CA LEU A 48 9.41 -29.84 53.08
C LEU A 48 8.05 -29.65 52.41
N ASP A 49 7.46 -30.69 51.83
CA ASP A 49 6.12 -30.66 51.20
C ASP A 49 5.01 -30.43 52.24
N ALA A 50 5.16 -31.02 53.44
CA ALA A 50 4.27 -30.77 54.57
C ALA A 50 4.38 -29.32 55.10
N LYS A 51 5.59 -28.75 55.15
CA LYS A 51 5.79 -27.34 55.52
C LYS A 51 5.29 -26.36 54.45
N LEU A 52 5.43 -26.69 53.16
CA LEU A 52 4.89 -25.93 52.04
C LEU A 52 3.36 -25.94 51.99
N LYS A 53 2.72 -27.06 52.38
CA LYS A 53 1.26 -27.15 52.54
C LYS A 53 0.74 -26.42 53.78
N ALA A 54 1.52 -26.33 54.85
CA ALA A 54 1.17 -25.61 56.08
C ALA A 54 1.27 -24.07 55.91
N LEU A 55 2.17 -23.61 55.04
CA LEU A 55 2.16 -22.25 54.54
C LEU A 55 0.99 -22.12 53.57
N LYS A 56 -0.09 -21.44 53.98
CA LYS A 56 -1.21 -21.04 53.10
C LYS A 56 -0.74 -20.01 52.05
N LEU A 57 0.26 -20.37 51.24
CA LEU A 57 0.51 -19.73 49.97
C LEU A 57 -0.78 -19.86 49.18
N LYS A 58 -1.42 -18.71 48.93
CA LYS A 58 -2.47 -18.60 47.92
C LYS A 58 -1.82 -18.91 46.58
N TYR A 59 -1.64 -20.19 46.28
CA TYR A 59 -1.64 -20.62 44.90
C TYR A 59 -2.99 -20.18 44.34
N PRO A 60 -3.05 -19.37 43.28
CA PRO A 60 -4.32 -19.18 42.59
C PRO A 60 -4.80 -20.58 42.23
N SER A 61 -5.88 -20.98 42.90
CA SER A 61 -6.64 -22.19 42.63
C SER A 61 -6.73 -22.35 41.11
N GLN A 62 -6.40 -23.55 40.63
CA GLN A 62 -6.57 -24.01 39.26
C GLN A 62 -7.59 -23.14 38.51
N ASN A 63 -7.07 -22.27 37.64
CA ASN A 63 -7.91 -21.43 36.79
C ASN A 63 -8.94 -22.35 36.11
N PRO A 64 -10.21 -21.92 35.96
CA PRO A 64 -11.12 -22.63 35.07
C PRO A 64 -10.38 -22.78 33.73
N ASN A 65 -10.46 -23.97 33.09
CA ASN A 65 -9.85 -24.24 31.79
C ASN A 65 -10.31 -23.18 30.77
N LEU A 66 -9.66 -22.02 30.76
CA LEU A 66 -9.94 -20.91 29.88
C LEU A 66 -9.39 -21.32 28.53
N ARG A 67 -10.24 -21.99 27.75
CA ARG A 67 -9.96 -22.26 26.34
C ARG A 67 -9.64 -20.92 25.68
N ASN A 68 -8.60 -20.90 24.84
CA ASN A 68 -8.14 -19.70 24.13
C ASN A 68 -7.57 -18.60 25.06
N ALA A 69 -6.88 -18.99 26.13
CA ALA A 69 -6.22 -18.05 27.05
C ALA A 69 -5.04 -17.30 26.40
N VAL A 70 -4.96 -15.99 26.67
CA VAL A 70 -3.95 -15.07 26.11
C VAL A 70 -3.60 -13.96 27.13
N LYS A 71 -2.42 -13.36 26.99
CA LYS A 71 -2.02 -12.12 27.67
C LYS A 71 -2.26 -10.94 26.72
N LEU A 72 -2.95 -9.91 27.17
CA LEU A 72 -3.33 -8.75 26.35
C LEU A 72 -2.49 -7.53 26.74
N TYR A 73 -1.96 -6.85 25.72
CA TYR A 73 -1.16 -5.64 25.88
C TYR A 73 -1.76 -4.49 25.07
N LEU A 74 -1.63 -3.28 25.59
CA LEU A 74 -1.95 -2.03 24.92
C LEU A 74 -0.65 -1.28 24.62
N HIS A 75 -0.48 -0.83 23.39
CA HIS A 75 0.61 0.05 23.03
C HIS A 75 0.27 1.49 23.43
N VAL A 76 1.16 2.14 24.17
CA VAL A 76 1.03 3.55 24.57
C VAL A 76 2.23 4.34 24.10
N GLY A 77 2.02 5.61 23.74
CA GLY A 77 3.11 6.52 23.37
C GLY A 77 3.49 6.55 21.88
N GLY A 78 2.76 5.87 20.99
CA GLY A 78 2.97 5.94 19.53
C GLY A 78 4.41 5.63 19.13
N ASN A 79 5.01 6.38 18.20
CA ASN A 79 6.44 6.24 17.85
C ASN A 79 7.39 7.10 18.70
N SER A 80 6.92 7.65 19.83
CA SER A 80 7.75 8.48 20.69
C SER A 80 8.82 7.65 21.42
N PRO A 81 9.89 8.28 21.95
CA PRO A 81 10.83 7.57 22.83
C PRO A 81 10.20 6.96 24.10
N LYS A 82 8.98 7.37 24.46
CA LYS A 82 8.21 6.85 25.59
C LYS A 82 7.28 5.70 25.19
N ALA A 83 7.35 5.25 23.93
CA ALA A 83 6.57 4.14 23.42
C ALA A 83 6.83 2.86 24.22
N LYS A 84 5.77 2.21 24.68
CA LYS A 84 5.87 0.93 25.38
C LYS A 84 4.60 0.10 25.26
N TRP A 85 4.76 -1.20 25.42
CA TRP A 85 3.66 -2.12 25.64
C TRP A 85 3.33 -2.19 27.13
N VAL A 86 2.07 -1.91 27.48
CA VAL A 86 1.57 -2.01 28.85
C VAL A 86 0.64 -3.22 28.94
N VAL A 87 0.81 -4.03 29.98
CA VAL A 87 -0.08 -5.16 30.24
C VAL A 87 -1.48 -4.63 30.55
N ALA A 88 -2.43 -4.94 29.67
CA ALA A 88 -3.83 -4.59 29.88
C ALA A 88 -4.54 -5.67 30.69
N ASP A 89 -4.30 -6.96 30.38
CA ASP A 89 -4.78 -8.10 31.15
C ASP A 89 -3.70 -9.19 31.18
N LYS A 90 -3.35 -9.66 32.39
CA LYS A 90 -2.38 -10.76 32.58
C LYS A 90 -2.89 -12.10 32.06
N LEU A 91 -4.21 -12.32 32.16
CA LEU A 91 -4.88 -13.53 31.68
C LEU A 91 -6.30 -13.16 31.22
N THR A 92 -6.58 -13.36 29.94
CA THR A 92 -7.91 -13.20 29.33
C THR A 92 -8.11 -14.26 28.27
N SER A 93 -9.26 -14.30 27.59
CA SER A 93 -9.52 -15.23 26.49
C SER A 93 -10.05 -14.52 25.26
N TYR A 94 -9.78 -15.09 24.09
CA TYR A 94 -10.33 -14.64 22.82
C TYR A 94 -11.42 -15.58 22.30
N LYS A 95 -12.38 -15.03 21.56
CA LYS A 95 -13.37 -15.78 20.81
C LYS A 95 -13.77 -15.05 19.53
N PHE A 96 -14.02 -15.80 18.47
CA PHE A 96 -14.68 -15.30 17.26
C PHE A 96 -16.18 -15.53 17.38
N VAL A 97 -16.98 -14.49 17.20
CA VAL A 97 -18.45 -14.55 17.30
C VAL A 97 -19.10 -13.87 16.12
N LYS A 98 -20.25 -14.38 15.66
CA LYS A 98 -21.05 -13.68 14.65
C LYS A 98 -21.87 -12.57 15.30
N ALA A 99 -22.01 -11.44 14.62
CA ALA A 99 -22.76 -10.28 15.09
C ALA A 99 -24.23 -10.60 15.42
N SER A 100 -24.84 -11.58 14.75
CA SER A 100 -26.23 -12.01 14.95
C SER A 100 -26.49 -12.78 16.26
N ASN A 101 -25.45 -13.29 16.93
CA ASN A 101 -25.56 -14.08 18.16
C ASN A 101 -25.31 -13.24 19.42
N ILE A 102 -25.67 -11.95 19.39
CA ILE A 102 -25.33 -10.98 20.43
C ILE A 102 -26.62 -10.36 20.98
N ASP A 103 -26.75 -10.34 22.31
CA ASP A 103 -27.89 -9.76 23.03
C ASP A 103 -28.05 -8.27 22.70
N ALA A 104 -29.30 -7.81 22.62
CA ALA A 104 -29.72 -6.50 22.08
C ALA A 104 -29.29 -5.25 22.89
N ASP A 105 -28.55 -5.42 24.00
CA ASP A 105 -28.17 -4.33 24.92
C ASP A 105 -26.82 -3.67 24.61
N ASP A 106 -26.00 -4.23 23.71
CA ASP A 106 -24.70 -3.66 23.35
C ASP A 106 -24.75 -2.96 21.99
N CYS A 107 -24.83 -1.62 22.01
CA CYS A 107 -24.88 -0.72 20.86
C CYS A 107 -23.97 -1.17 19.69
N VAL A 108 -24.59 -1.54 18.56
CA VAL A 108 -23.92 -1.82 17.29
C VAL A 108 -23.17 -0.58 16.81
N SER A 109 -21.88 -0.72 16.51
CA SER A 109 -21.11 0.34 15.87
C SER A 109 -21.60 0.53 14.44
N HIS A 110 -21.57 1.75 13.93
CA HIS A 110 -21.93 2.06 12.54
C HIS A 110 -20.97 1.35 11.56
N GLY A 111 -21.32 0.14 11.12
CA GLY A 111 -20.53 -0.64 10.16
C GLY A 111 -20.67 -2.17 10.29
N ASP A 112 -21.23 -2.67 11.39
CA ASP A 112 -21.40 -4.11 11.60
C ASP A 112 -22.63 -4.64 10.85
N VAL A 113 -22.42 -5.46 9.82
CA VAL A 113 -23.49 -6.14 9.09
C VAL A 113 -23.90 -7.40 9.87
N GLU A 114 -25.21 -7.66 9.95
CA GLU A 114 -25.74 -8.86 10.59
C GLU A 114 -25.09 -10.12 10.00
N GLY A 115 -24.41 -10.90 10.86
CA GLY A 115 -23.72 -12.13 10.47
C GLY A 115 -22.20 -12.03 10.31
N ASP A 116 -21.61 -10.83 10.37
CA ASP A 116 -20.15 -10.65 10.32
C ASP A 116 -19.44 -11.25 11.56
N TRP A 117 -18.28 -11.86 11.33
CA TRP A 117 -17.38 -12.34 12.39
C TRP A 117 -16.68 -11.17 13.08
N LEU A 118 -16.74 -11.19 14.42
CA LEU A 118 -16.09 -10.26 15.32
C LEU A 118 -15.08 -11.02 16.18
N LEU A 119 -13.88 -10.45 16.37
CA LEU A 119 -12.92 -10.85 17.39
C LEU A 119 -13.29 -10.18 18.71
N ARG A 120 -13.63 -10.99 19.72
CA ARG A 120 -13.78 -10.55 21.11
C ARG A 120 -12.59 -10.99 21.94
N VAL A 121 -12.01 -10.08 22.71
CA VAL A 121 -10.97 -10.38 23.70
C VAL A 121 -11.40 -9.80 25.05
N GLY A 122 -11.69 -10.69 26.00
CA GLY A 122 -12.29 -10.29 27.29
C GLY A 122 -13.50 -9.38 27.12
N SER A 123 -13.57 -8.32 27.92
CA SER A 123 -14.56 -7.24 27.82
C SER A 123 -14.06 -5.99 27.07
N LYS A 124 -12.77 -5.93 26.69
CA LYS A 124 -12.13 -4.70 26.19
C LYS A 124 -12.15 -4.55 24.68
N ILE A 125 -12.17 -5.65 23.94
CA ILE A 125 -12.04 -5.64 22.48
C ILE A 125 -13.24 -6.33 21.87
N ARG A 126 -13.89 -5.64 20.93
CA ARG A 126 -14.92 -6.15 20.04
C ARG A 126 -14.67 -5.58 18.65
N ALA A 127 -13.81 -6.24 17.88
CA ALA A 127 -13.37 -5.76 16.58
C ALA A 127 -13.97 -6.61 15.45
N ARG A 128 -14.51 -5.98 14.41
CA ARG A 128 -14.88 -6.68 13.18
C ARG A 128 -13.62 -7.29 12.55
N VAL A 129 -13.68 -8.57 12.20
CA VAL A 129 -12.56 -9.23 11.51
C VAL A 129 -12.47 -8.67 10.09
N SER A 130 -11.50 -7.79 9.85
CA SER A 130 -11.24 -7.18 8.54
C SER A 130 -9.75 -6.87 8.35
N THR A 131 -9.38 -6.48 7.13
CA THR A 131 -8.04 -5.97 6.82
C THR A 131 -7.72 -4.65 7.53
N ASP A 132 -8.73 -3.89 7.96
CA ASP A 132 -8.58 -2.62 8.67
C ASP A 132 -7.98 -2.80 10.07
N MET A 133 -8.06 -4.03 10.62
CA MET A 133 -7.35 -4.39 11.84
C MET A 133 -5.82 -4.37 11.67
N GLN A 134 -5.31 -4.34 10.44
CA GLN A 134 -3.87 -4.29 10.12
C GLN A 134 -3.06 -5.37 10.85
N LEU A 135 -3.64 -6.56 10.99
CA LEU A 135 -3.07 -7.60 11.84
C LEU A 135 -1.68 -8.03 11.36
N LYS A 136 -0.68 -7.87 12.23
CA LYS A 136 0.72 -8.28 12.03
C LYS A 136 1.05 -9.46 12.92
N MET A 137 1.69 -10.47 12.34
CA MET A 137 1.99 -11.75 12.98
C MET A 137 3.47 -11.84 13.33
N PHE A 138 3.77 -12.24 14.57
CA PHE A 138 5.13 -12.50 15.06
C PHE A 138 5.21 -13.94 15.57
N GLY A 139 5.44 -14.88 14.66
CA GLY A 139 5.44 -16.32 14.96
C GLY A 139 6.42 -16.70 16.09
N ASP A 140 7.66 -16.22 16.02
CA ASP A 140 8.71 -16.51 17.02
C ASP A 140 8.35 -16.04 18.43
N GLN A 141 7.57 -14.96 18.53
CA GLN A 141 7.15 -14.39 19.81
C GLN A 141 5.80 -14.93 20.29
N ARG A 142 5.13 -15.76 19.47
CA ARG A 142 3.73 -16.17 19.62
C ARG A 142 2.86 -14.94 19.90
N ARG A 143 2.98 -13.92 19.04
CA ARG A 143 2.33 -12.62 19.23
C ARG A 143 1.62 -12.18 17.96
N VAL A 144 0.44 -11.59 18.10
CA VAL A 144 -0.20 -10.83 17.01
C VAL A 144 -0.48 -9.42 17.49
N ASP A 145 -0.22 -8.44 16.63
CA ASP A 145 -0.49 -7.03 16.87
C ASP A 145 -1.59 -6.57 15.91
N PHE A 146 -2.51 -5.72 16.36
CA PHE A 146 -3.62 -5.23 15.53
C PHE A 146 -4.17 -3.90 16.04
N VAL A 147 -4.96 -3.24 15.20
CA VAL A 147 -5.60 -1.95 15.46
C VAL A 147 -7.08 -2.16 15.81
N HIS A 148 -7.51 -1.58 16.93
CA HIS A 148 -8.91 -1.41 17.32
C HIS A 148 -9.02 -0.33 18.40
N ASN A 149 -9.44 0.90 18.03
CA ASN A 149 -9.50 2.06 18.93
C ASN A 149 -8.21 2.27 19.74
N GLY A 150 -7.07 1.99 19.11
CA GLY A 150 -5.76 1.81 19.76
C GLY A 150 -5.01 0.64 19.13
N VAL A 151 -3.78 0.40 19.57
CA VAL A 151 -2.95 -0.69 19.06
C VAL A 151 -2.75 -1.73 20.16
N TRP A 152 -3.13 -2.96 19.87
CA TRP A 152 -3.16 -4.05 20.84
C TRP A 152 -2.23 -5.18 20.40
N ALA A 153 -1.72 -5.93 21.37
CA ALA A 153 -1.01 -7.18 21.12
C ALA A 153 -1.57 -8.32 21.97
N LEU A 154 -1.77 -9.48 21.33
CA LEU A 154 -2.09 -10.73 22.00
C LEU A 154 -0.85 -11.59 22.01
N LYS A 155 -0.43 -12.02 23.20
CA LYS A 155 0.62 -13.02 23.38
C LYS A 155 0.02 -14.35 23.81
N PHE A 156 0.37 -15.41 23.10
CA PHE A 156 -0.12 -16.77 23.35
C PHE A 156 0.89 -17.54 24.20
N PHE A 157 0.36 -18.38 25.09
CA PHE A 157 1.19 -19.22 25.97
C PHE A 157 1.81 -20.39 25.19
N MET A 158 1.04 -21.00 24.29
CA MET A 158 1.44 -22.13 23.47
C MET A 158 1.44 -21.77 21.97
N ASP A 159 2.36 -22.38 21.23
CA ASP A 159 2.53 -22.17 19.79
C ASP A 159 1.35 -22.75 18.98
N GLU A 160 0.77 -23.86 19.45
CA GLU A 160 -0.45 -24.44 18.88
C GLU A 160 -1.65 -23.49 18.95
N ASP A 161 -1.82 -22.78 20.07
CA ASP A 161 -2.91 -21.82 20.25
C ASP A 161 -2.73 -20.60 19.33
N TYR A 162 -1.49 -20.14 19.15
CA TYR A 162 -1.16 -19.09 18.18
C TYR A 162 -1.52 -19.50 16.75
N ARG A 163 -1.09 -20.68 16.29
CA ARG A 163 -1.42 -21.16 14.93
C ARG A 163 -2.92 -21.35 14.74
N ARG A 164 -3.61 -21.84 15.77
CA ARG A 164 -5.08 -21.99 15.77
C ARG A 164 -5.76 -20.65 15.61
N PHE A 165 -5.36 -19.63 16.38
CA PHE A 165 -5.86 -18.26 16.24
C PHE A 165 -5.68 -17.72 14.83
N VAL A 166 -4.46 -17.83 14.27
CA VAL A 166 -4.17 -17.31 12.92
C VAL A 166 -5.06 -17.98 11.87
N THR A 167 -5.23 -19.30 11.96
CA THR A 167 -6.06 -20.07 11.03
C THR A 167 -7.53 -19.66 11.14
N GLU A 168 -8.05 -19.56 12.37
CA GLU A 168 -9.44 -19.17 12.63
C GLU A 168 -9.71 -17.72 12.19
N PHE A 169 -8.77 -16.80 12.43
CA PHE A 169 -8.82 -15.43 11.94
C PHE A 169 -8.90 -15.37 10.41
N GLN A 170 -8.04 -16.13 9.71
CA GLN A 170 -8.06 -16.17 8.24
C GLN A 170 -9.37 -16.75 7.69
N SER A 171 -9.94 -17.77 8.35
CA SER A 171 -11.25 -18.32 7.98
C SER A 171 -12.38 -17.30 8.18
N CYS A 172 -12.39 -16.61 9.32
CA CYS A 172 -13.36 -15.55 9.62
C CYS A 172 -13.24 -14.37 8.65
N LEU A 173 -12.01 -13.97 8.32
CA LEU A 173 -11.72 -12.92 7.34
C LEU A 173 -12.26 -13.30 5.96
N PHE A 174 -12.01 -14.54 5.50
CA PHE A 174 -12.54 -15.02 4.23
C PHE A 174 -14.08 -14.99 4.20
N GLU A 175 -14.73 -15.43 5.28
CA GLU A 175 -16.20 -15.39 5.39
C GLU A 175 -16.73 -13.95 5.35
N ASN A 176 -16.14 -13.01 6.09
CA ASN A 176 -16.55 -11.62 6.10
C ASN A 176 -16.34 -10.92 4.76
N VAL A 177 -15.30 -11.31 4.02
CA VAL A 177 -14.96 -10.71 2.73
C VAL A 177 -15.84 -11.26 1.61
N TYR A 178 -16.04 -12.57 1.54
CA TYR A 178 -16.67 -13.22 0.39
C TYR A 178 -18.09 -13.72 0.67
N GLY A 179 -18.57 -13.68 1.92
CA GLY A 179 -19.88 -14.20 2.32
C GLY A 179 -20.00 -15.73 2.19
N LEU A 180 -18.88 -16.44 2.05
CA LEU A 180 -18.80 -17.89 1.85
C LEU A 180 -17.95 -18.52 2.93
N LYS A 181 -18.38 -19.69 3.45
CA LYS A 181 -17.57 -20.48 4.38
C LYS A 181 -16.19 -20.77 3.78
N ALA A 182 -15.15 -20.70 4.61
CA ALA A 182 -13.77 -20.94 4.21
C ALA A 182 -13.48 -22.44 3.96
N SER A 183 -14.13 -23.03 2.94
CA SER A 183 -13.83 -24.37 2.43
C SER A 183 -12.99 -24.30 1.16
N GLU A 184 -12.35 -25.41 0.78
CA GLU A 184 -11.54 -25.45 -0.44
C GLU A 184 -12.37 -25.26 -1.71
N GLU A 185 -13.57 -25.82 -1.76
CA GLU A 185 -14.49 -25.63 -2.89
C GLU A 185 -14.86 -24.16 -3.04
N ASN A 186 -15.06 -23.44 -1.93
CA ASN A 186 -15.39 -22.01 -1.97
C ASN A 186 -14.16 -21.15 -2.30
N LYS A 187 -12.97 -21.50 -1.83
CA LYS A 187 -11.72 -20.85 -2.27
C LYS A 187 -11.53 -21.00 -3.78
N VAL A 188 -11.75 -22.20 -4.34
CA VAL A 188 -11.70 -22.42 -5.80
C VAL A 188 -12.73 -21.56 -6.54
N LYS A 189 -13.94 -21.40 -6.01
CA LYS A 189 -14.96 -20.51 -6.61
C LYS A 189 -14.53 -19.03 -6.63
N VAL A 190 -13.84 -18.57 -5.59
CA VAL A 190 -13.41 -17.17 -5.44
C VAL A 190 -12.18 -16.87 -6.29
N TYR A 191 -11.13 -17.68 -6.15
CA TYR A 191 -9.84 -17.42 -6.79
C TYR A 191 -9.75 -18.02 -8.19
N GLY A 192 -10.48 -19.10 -8.46
CA GLY A 192 -10.33 -19.92 -9.65
C GLY A 192 -9.16 -20.91 -9.54
N ASN A 193 -9.19 -21.95 -10.37
CA ASN A 193 -8.16 -23.01 -10.36
C ASN A 193 -6.74 -22.47 -10.66
N ASP A 194 -6.65 -21.44 -11.51
CA ASP A 194 -5.38 -20.86 -11.93
C ASP A 194 -4.69 -20.04 -10.81
N PHE A 195 -5.42 -19.62 -9.78
CA PHE A 195 -4.89 -18.73 -8.73
C PHE A 195 -4.94 -19.37 -7.33
N MET A 196 -4.99 -20.71 -7.24
CA MET A 196 -5.00 -21.39 -5.94
C MET A 196 -3.75 -21.12 -5.10
N GLY A 197 -2.61 -20.80 -5.72
CA GLY A 197 -1.41 -20.33 -5.02
C GLY A 197 -1.61 -19.01 -4.27
N TRP A 198 -2.66 -18.22 -4.56
CA TRP A 198 -2.98 -17.01 -3.79
C TRP A 198 -3.77 -17.35 -2.52
N ALA A 199 -4.60 -18.39 -2.58
CA ALA A 199 -5.34 -18.91 -1.43
C ALA A 199 -4.48 -19.77 -0.50
N ARG A 200 -3.45 -20.42 -1.08
CA ARG A 200 -2.47 -21.30 -0.43
C ARG A 200 -1.05 -20.97 -0.90
N PRO A 201 -0.45 -19.88 -0.40
CA PRO A 201 0.87 -19.40 -0.84
C PRO A 201 1.99 -20.44 -0.68
N GLU A 202 1.85 -21.39 0.24
CA GLU A 202 2.75 -22.52 0.40
C GLU A 202 2.81 -23.47 -0.82
N MET A 203 1.82 -23.42 -1.72
CA MET A 203 1.79 -24.19 -2.97
C MET A 203 2.21 -23.36 -4.20
N ALA A 204 2.49 -22.07 -4.04
CA ALA A 204 2.82 -21.19 -5.16
C ALA A 204 4.23 -21.43 -5.70
N ASP A 205 4.43 -21.11 -6.98
CA ASP A 205 5.74 -21.19 -7.62
C ASP A 205 6.55 -19.92 -7.32
N ASP A 206 7.38 -19.99 -6.28
CA ASP A 206 8.20 -18.87 -5.83
C ASP A 206 9.50 -18.68 -6.64
N ALA A 207 9.83 -19.55 -7.61
CA ALA A 207 11.06 -19.47 -8.39
C ALA A 207 11.20 -18.13 -9.14
N MET A 208 10.07 -17.59 -9.62
CA MET A 208 10.02 -16.31 -10.32
C MET A 208 10.42 -15.10 -9.45
N TRP A 209 10.42 -15.25 -8.11
CA TRP A 209 10.94 -14.22 -7.21
C TRP A 209 12.47 -14.28 -7.05
N GLU A 210 13.09 -15.44 -7.31
CA GLU A 210 14.53 -15.67 -7.18
C GLU A 210 15.29 -15.27 -8.46
N ASP A 211 14.74 -15.59 -9.64
CA ASP A 211 15.34 -15.28 -10.95
C ASP A 211 15.19 -13.81 -11.38
N ALA A 212 14.39 -13.03 -10.65
CA ALA A 212 14.18 -11.60 -10.93
C ALA A 212 15.37 -10.69 -10.55
N ASP A 213 16.49 -11.26 -10.09
CA ASP A 213 17.73 -10.56 -9.70
C ASP A 213 18.88 -10.73 -10.74
N ASP A 214 18.64 -11.37 -11.89
CA ASP A 214 19.67 -11.69 -12.90
C ASP A 214 20.14 -10.51 -13.79
N GLY A 215 20.13 -9.29 -13.23
CA GLY A 215 20.62 -8.07 -13.87
C GLY A 215 21.65 -7.32 -13.03
N ALA A 216 22.91 -7.77 -13.10
CA ALA A 216 24.11 -6.96 -12.88
C ALA A 216 24.33 -6.23 -11.53
N TRP A 217 23.93 -6.79 -10.38
CA TRP A 217 24.42 -6.30 -9.07
C TRP A 217 24.68 -7.44 -8.08
N ARG A 218 25.80 -8.17 -8.23
CA ARG A 218 26.33 -9.01 -7.14
C ARG A 218 26.67 -8.09 -5.96
N SER A 219 26.00 -8.29 -4.83
CA SER A 219 26.32 -7.63 -3.56
C SER A 219 27.74 -8.02 -3.10
N PRO A 220 28.61 -7.09 -2.70
CA PRO A 220 29.69 -7.42 -1.79
C PRO A 220 29.10 -7.81 -0.43
N ALA A 221 29.76 -8.76 0.23
CA ALA A 221 29.34 -9.35 1.50
C ALA A 221 29.13 -8.32 2.63
N LYS A 222 28.26 -8.73 3.57
CA LYS A 222 27.92 -8.10 4.86
C LYS A 222 29.04 -7.21 5.44
N LYS A 223 28.78 -5.90 5.51
CA LYS A 223 29.36 -5.01 6.53
C LYS A 223 28.22 -4.35 7.32
N SER A 224 28.39 -4.34 8.63
CA SER A 224 27.48 -3.73 9.60
C SER A 224 27.28 -2.24 9.31
N VAL A 225 26.02 -1.83 9.19
CA VAL A 225 25.64 -0.42 9.09
C VAL A 225 25.78 0.21 10.47
N LYS A 226 26.79 1.06 10.65
CA LYS A 226 26.74 2.10 11.69
C LYS A 226 25.79 3.19 11.18
N GLY A 227 24.75 3.48 11.94
CA GLY A 227 23.81 4.56 11.67
C GLY A 227 24.52 5.91 11.71
N GLY A 228 24.89 6.42 10.53
CA GLY A 228 25.11 7.84 10.30
C GLY A 228 23.79 8.46 9.88
N GLN A 229 23.34 9.45 10.66
CA GLN A 229 22.32 10.40 10.24
C GLN A 229 22.87 11.09 8.99
N ASP A 230 22.23 10.94 7.83
CA ASP A 230 22.70 11.63 6.63
C ASP A 230 21.56 12.38 5.94
N LEU A 231 21.86 13.64 5.67
CA LEU A 231 20.97 14.76 5.47
C LEU A 231 20.10 14.59 4.22
N LEU A 232 18.78 14.62 4.40
CA LEU A 232 17.86 14.94 3.32
C LEU A 232 18.05 16.44 3.06
N GLU A 233 18.61 16.82 1.92
CA GLU A 233 18.42 18.19 1.45
C GLU A 233 16.93 18.33 1.11
N GLU A 234 16.19 18.93 2.03
CA GLU A 234 14.77 19.21 1.89
C GLU A 234 14.60 20.60 1.28
N PHE A 235 14.06 20.62 0.07
CA PHE A 235 13.70 21.86 -0.60
C PHE A 235 12.19 22.02 -0.51
N GLU A 236 11.74 23.10 0.13
CA GLU A 236 10.32 23.44 0.22
C GLU A 236 9.98 24.58 -0.73
N GLU A 237 8.93 24.39 -1.53
CA GLU A 237 8.34 25.43 -2.37
C GLU A 237 6.88 25.62 -1.97
N ALA A 238 6.48 26.87 -1.71
CA ALA A 238 5.11 27.20 -1.34
C ALA A 238 4.17 27.16 -2.55
N ALA A 239 2.95 26.67 -2.35
CA ALA A 239 1.91 26.74 -3.34
C ALA A 239 1.46 28.19 -3.54
N THR A 240 1.38 28.62 -4.79
CA THR A 240 0.78 29.90 -5.17
C THR A 240 -0.64 29.64 -5.68
N GLY A 241 -1.63 30.44 -5.26
CA GLY A 241 -2.98 30.39 -5.85
C GLY A 241 -3.94 29.34 -5.28
N GLY A 242 -3.79 28.97 -4.00
CA GLY A 242 -4.72 28.07 -3.29
C GLY A 242 -4.10 26.70 -3.00
N GLY A 243 -4.92 25.78 -2.48
CA GLY A 243 -4.48 24.44 -2.11
C GLY A 243 -4.13 23.58 -3.34
N ILE A 244 -2.98 22.90 -3.30
CA ILE A 244 -2.60 21.89 -4.31
C ILE A 244 -3.60 20.74 -4.25
N GLN A 245 -4.12 20.34 -5.41
CA GLN A 245 -5.04 19.22 -5.55
C GLN A 245 -4.44 18.04 -6.31
N SER A 246 -3.47 18.29 -7.20
CA SER A 246 -2.71 17.24 -7.89
C SER A 246 -1.37 17.77 -8.39
N VAL A 247 -0.44 16.86 -8.67
CA VAL A 247 0.88 17.16 -9.22
C VAL A 247 1.05 16.44 -10.57
N ALA A 248 1.51 17.17 -11.58
CA ALA A 248 1.94 16.59 -12.84
C ALA A 248 3.45 16.80 -12.99
N LEU A 249 4.23 15.74 -12.73
CA LEU A 249 5.67 15.78 -12.89
C LEU A 249 6.07 15.63 -14.36
N GLY A 250 6.90 16.55 -14.84
CA GLY A 250 7.56 16.45 -16.14
C GLY A 250 8.88 15.69 -16.04
N ALA A 251 9.26 15.06 -17.15
CA ALA A 251 10.56 14.46 -17.38
C ALA A 251 11.54 15.43 -18.06
N LEU A 252 11.05 16.55 -18.59
CA LEU A 252 11.85 17.67 -19.10
C LEU A 252 12.01 18.76 -18.01
N ASP A 253 12.12 20.02 -18.41
CA ASP A 253 12.56 21.12 -17.53
C ASP A 253 11.56 21.50 -16.43
N ASN A 254 10.27 21.18 -16.56
CA ASN A 254 9.24 21.72 -15.68
C ASN A 254 8.30 20.65 -15.13
N SER A 255 7.79 20.89 -13.93
CA SER A 255 6.68 20.18 -13.31
C SER A 255 5.58 21.16 -12.93
N PHE A 256 4.38 20.65 -12.64
CA PHE A 256 3.19 21.47 -12.53
C PHE A 256 2.38 21.11 -11.29
N LEU A 257 2.03 22.14 -10.51
CA LEU A 257 1.17 22.02 -9.33
C LEU A 257 -0.22 22.54 -9.70
N VAL A 258 -1.20 21.65 -9.68
CA VAL A 258 -2.57 21.97 -10.07
C VAL A 258 -3.38 22.30 -8.82
N SER A 259 -4.00 23.47 -8.83
CA SER A 259 -4.80 24.02 -7.72
C SER A 259 -6.20 24.40 -8.21
N ASP A 260 -7.05 24.86 -7.29
CA ASP A 260 -8.42 25.31 -7.63
C ASP A 260 -8.47 26.51 -8.58
N SER A 261 -7.47 27.39 -8.53
CA SER A 261 -7.48 28.64 -9.30
C SER A 261 -6.58 28.64 -10.53
N GLY A 262 -5.81 27.57 -10.74
CA GLY A 262 -4.84 27.50 -11.83
C GLY A 262 -3.74 26.47 -11.65
N VAL A 263 -2.73 26.57 -12.51
CA VAL A 263 -1.56 25.70 -12.56
C VAL A 263 -0.30 26.52 -12.28
N GLN A 264 0.44 26.16 -11.25
CA GLN A 264 1.77 26.71 -10.96
C GLN A 264 2.83 25.88 -11.67
N VAL A 265 3.68 26.53 -12.46
CA VAL A 265 4.85 25.90 -13.06
C VAL A 265 6.01 25.98 -12.07
N VAL A 266 6.72 24.87 -11.88
CA VAL A 266 7.96 24.78 -11.09
C VAL A 266 9.03 24.11 -11.92
N LYS A 267 10.30 24.45 -11.69
CA LYS A 267 11.41 23.93 -12.48
C LYS A 267 11.96 22.65 -11.85
N ASN A 268 12.35 21.70 -12.70
CA ASN A 268 12.98 20.45 -12.30
C ASN A 268 14.49 20.61 -12.19
N PHE A 269 15.04 20.12 -11.08
CA PHE A 269 16.46 20.05 -10.81
C PHE A 269 16.83 18.68 -10.26
N SER A 270 18.12 18.38 -10.24
CA SER A 270 18.62 17.09 -9.75
C SER A 270 18.42 16.86 -8.26
N HIS A 271 18.16 17.93 -7.50
CA HIS A 271 17.88 17.88 -6.06
C HIS A 271 16.40 18.10 -5.73
N GLY A 272 15.53 18.22 -6.74
CA GLY A 272 14.10 18.40 -6.54
C GLY A 272 13.45 19.36 -7.51
N ILE A 273 12.20 19.69 -7.23
CA ILE A 273 11.49 20.77 -7.91
C ILE A 273 11.53 22.03 -7.04
N HIS A 274 11.92 23.16 -7.61
CA HIS A 274 11.92 24.44 -6.90
C HIS A 274 11.87 25.62 -7.87
N GLY A 275 11.58 26.80 -7.33
CA GLY A 275 11.54 28.06 -8.06
C GLY A 275 10.12 28.57 -8.28
N LYS A 276 9.96 29.89 -8.09
CA LYS A 276 8.73 30.64 -8.40
C LYS A 276 8.56 30.76 -9.91
N GLY A 277 8.09 29.69 -10.55
CA GLY A 277 7.73 29.73 -11.96
C GLY A 277 6.43 30.50 -12.20
N VAL A 278 5.98 30.48 -13.45
CA VAL A 278 4.78 31.19 -13.90
C VAL A 278 3.53 30.55 -13.29
N TYR A 279 2.56 31.36 -12.90
CA TYR A 279 1.25 30.90 -12.48
C TYR A 279 0.22 31.15 -13.58
N VAL A 280 -0.39 30.09 -14.09
CA VAL A 280 -1.43 30.15 -15.11
C VAL A 280 -2.79 30.06 -14.42
N LYS A 281 -3.55 31.16 -14.42
CA LYS A 281 -4.93 31.16 -13.90
C LYS A 281 -5.87 30.51 -14.90
N PHE A 282 -6.87 29.78 -14.40
CA PHE A 282 -8.00 29.41 -15.23
C PHE A 282 -8.80 30.67 -15.58
N ASP A 283 -9.08 30.90 -16.87
CA ASP A 283 -9.79 32.10 -17.32
C ASP A 283 -11.20 32.14 -16.71
N SER A 284 -11.50 33.17 -15.91
CA SER A 284 -12.79 33.36 -15.23
C SER A 284 -13.90 33.87 -16.16
N GLY A 285 -13.72 33.75 -17.49
CA GLY A 285 -14.47 34.47 -18.53
C GLY A 285 -15.75 33.82 -19.03
N SER A 286 -16.03 32.54 -18.71
CA SER A 286 -17.29 31.89 -19.04
C SER A 286 -17.92 31.25 -17.80
N PRO A 287 -18.89 31.92 -17.15
CA PRO A 287 -19.73 31.30 -16.13
C PRO A 287 -20.80 30.40 -16.76
N SER A 288 -20.46 29.62 -17.80
CA SER A 288 -21.37 28.63 -18.39
C SER A 288 -20.98 27.24 -17.91
N ALA A 289 -21.67 26.82 -16.85
CA ALA A 289 -21.78 25.47 -16.32
C ALA A 289 -20.51 24.84 -15.71
N GLY A 290 -20.53 24.69 -14.39
CA GLY A 290 -20.16 23.36 -13.90
C GLY A 290 -18.70 23.00 -13.58
N GLN A 291 -17.67 23.82 -13.80
CA GLN A 291 -16.30 23.34 -13.55
C GLN A 291 -15.97 23.23 -12.04
N SER A 292 -15.66 22.02 -11.57
CA SER A 292 -14.92 21.75 -10.33
C SER A 292 -13.41 21.68 -10.62
N THR A 293 -12.57 21.73 -9.59
CA THR A 293 -11.12 21.66 -9.76
C THR A 293 -10.66 20.41 -10.52
N PRO A 294 -9.75 20.54 -11.50
CA PRO A 294 -9.16 19.38 -12.17
C PRO A 294 -8.49 18.45 -11.15
N LYS A 295 -8.85 17.17 -11.19
CA LYS A 295 -8.22 16.14 -10.33
C LYS A 295 -7.23 15.27 -11.07
N LYS A 296 -7.18 15.37 -12.40
CA LYS A 296 -6.24 14.65 -13.25
C LYS A 296 -5.64 15.63 -14.25
N ALA A 297 -4.32 15.67 -14.30
CA ALA A 297 -3.53 16.37 -15.30
C ALA A 297 -2.65 15.36 -16.04
N LEU A 298 -2.66 15.42 -17.37
CA LEU A 298 -1.91 14.52 -18.25
C LEU A 298 -1.03 15.33 -19.18
N LEU A 299 0.29 15.17 -19.08
CA LEU A 299 1.28 15.83 -19.95
C LEU A 299 1.45 15.04 -21.24
N MET A 300 1.52 15.75 -22.37
CA MET A 300 1.63 15.16 -23.70
C MET A 300 2.42 16.07 -24.66
N ARG A 301 2.74 15.55 -25.86
CA ARG A 301 3.40 16.30 -26.94
C ARG A 301 4.73 16.91 -26.52
N GLY A 302 5.61 16.09 -25.95
CA GLY A 302 6.88 16.58 -25.42
C GLY A 302 6.68 17.63 -24.33
N GLU A 303 5.65 17.46 -23.51
CA GLU A 303 5.30 18.34 -22.37
C GLU A 303 4.99 19.79 -22.76
N THR A 304 4.57 20.03 -24.01
CA THR A 304 4.06 21.33 -24.48
C THR A 304 2.56 21.49 -24.20
N ASN A 305 1.84 20.39 -24.00
CA ASN A 305 0.41 20.38 -23.76
C ASN A 305 0.07 19.61 -22.48
N MET A 306 -0.94 20.10 -21.77
CA MET A 306 -1.53 19.44 -20.62
C MET A 306 -3.03 19.25 -20.80
N LEU A 307 -3.53 18.03 -20.62
CA LEU A 307 -4.95 17.75 -20.56
C LEU A 307 -5.41 17.80 -19.10
N LEU A 308 -6.38 18.64 -18.81
CA LEU A 308 -6.98 18.83 -17.50
C LEU A 308 -8.38 18.21 -17.49
N MET A 309 -8.60 17.22 -16.63
CA MET A 309 -9.89 16.57 -16.47
C MET A 309 -10.44 16.86 -15.07
N SER A 310 -11.63 17.47 -15.06
CA SER A 310 -12.37 17.80 -13.84
C SER A 310 -13.55 16.85 -13.65
N PRO A 311 -13.82 16.37 -12.42
CA PRO A 311 -15.04 15.65 -12.14
C PRO A 311 -16.29 16.54 -12.33
N LEU A 312 -17.48 15.94 -12.36
CA LEU A 312 -18.74 16.68 -12.37
C LEU A 312 -19.04 17.28 -10.98
N LYS A 313 -19.72 18.44 -10.93
CA LYS A 313 -20.01 19.20 -9.68
C LYS A 313 -20.67 18.39 -8.56
N ASP A 314 -21.40 17.33 -8.88
CA ASP A 314 -22.14 16.52 -7.89
C ASP A 314 -21.26 15.53 -7.12
N GLY A 315 -19.93 15.69 -7.11
CA GLY A 315 -19.00 14.74 -6.51
C GLY A 315 -18.90 13.40 -7.24
N LYS A 316 -19.52 13.29 -8.43
CA LYS A 316 -19.40 12.10 -9.27
C LYS A 316 -18.00 12.08 -9.88
N PRO A 317 -17.28 10.95 -9.81
CA PRO A 317 -15.87 10.86 -10.17
C PRO A 317 -15.62 10.86 -11.69
N ARG A 318 -16.62 11.23 -12.50
CA ARG A 318 -16.56 11.16 -13.96
C ARG A 318 -16.60 12.56 -14.57
N SER A 319 -15.99 12.71 -15.73
CA SER A 319 -16.01 13.90 -16.58
C SER A 319 -16.68 13.59 -17.92
N THR A 320 -17.33 14.58 -18.52
CA THR A 320 -17.87 14.54 -19.89
C THR A 320 -16.91 15.14 -20.94
N GLY A 321 -15.77 15.68 -20.49
CA GLY A 321 -14.79 16.31 -21.37
C GLY A 321 -13.44 16.59 -20.70
N LEU A 322 -12.58 17.32 -21.38
CA LEU A 322 -11.29 17.77 -20.85
C LEU A 322 -10.92 19.14 -21.42
N ASN A 323 -10.10 19.88 -20.69
CA ASN A 323 -9.54 21.15 -21.14
C ASN A 323 -8.10 20.92 -21.57
N GLN A 324 -7.73 21.39 -22.76
CA GLN A 324 -6.36 21.38 -23.25
C GLN A 324 -5.71 22.72 -22.91
N LEU A 325 -4.75 22.68 -22.00
CA LEU A 325 -3.87 23.78 -21.65
C LEU A 325 -2.61 23.69 -22.52
N ASP A 326 -2.35 24.74 -23.28
CA ASP A 326 -1.05 24.96 -23.91
C ASP A 326 -0.11 25.56 -22.86
N ILE A 327 0.97 24.85 -22.57
CA ILE A 327 1.92 25.20 -21.51
C ILE A 327 2.76 26.41 -21.91
N GLU A 328 3.12 26.55 -23.19
CA GLU A 328 3.97 27.64 -23.66
C GLU A 328 3.24 28.98 -23.60
N THR A 329 1.96 28.99 -23.99
CA THR A 329 1.14 30.21 -23.96
C THR A 329 0.42 30.42 -22.63
N GLY A 330 0.33 29.38 -21.80
CA GLY A 330 -0.39 29.41 -20.53
C GLY A 330 -1.90 29.63 -20.70
N LYS A 331 -2.49 29.13 -21.79
CA LYS A 331 -3.91 29.33 -22.10
C LYS A 331 -4.63 28.02 -22.37
N ILE A 332 -5.89 27.96 -21.97
CA ILE A 332 -6.79 26.89 -22.42
C ILE A 332 -7.09 27.15 -23.89
N VAL A 333 -6.56 26.31 -24.76
CA VAL A 333 -6.70 26.46 -26.22
C VAL A 333 -7.94 25.73 -26.75
N THR A 334 -8.36 24.66 -26.06
CA THR A 334 -9.47 23.81 -26.51
C THR A 334 -10.20 23.19 -25.33
N GLU A 335 -11.53 23.18 -25.37
CA GLU A 335 -12.38 22.35 -24.51
C GLU A 335 -12.94 21.19 -25.32
N TRP A 336 -12.52 19.98 -24.99
CA TRP A 336 -12.87 18.75 -25.69
C TRP A 336 -14.05 18.05 -25.04
N LYS A 337 -14.96 17.51 -25.86
CA LYS A 337 -16.05 16.63 -25.42
C LYS A 337 -15.74 15.17 -25.73
N PHE A 338 -16.12 14.28 -24.81
CA PHE A 338 -16.13 12.84 -25.07
C PHE A 338 -17.47 12.45 -25.68
N GLU A 339 -17.45 12.03 -26.95
CA GLU A 339 -18.64 11.58 -27.65
C GLU A 339 -18.29 10.35 -28.49
N LYS A 340 -19.25 9.46 -28.69
CA LYS A 340 -19.15 8.38 -29.67
C LYS A 340 -20.50 8.17 -30.32
N ASP A 341 -20.51 8.11 -31.64
CA ASP A 341 -21.71 7.82 -32.44
C ASP A 341 -22.90 8.78 -32.13
N GLY A 342 -22.62 10.05 -31.82
CA GLY A 342 -23.65 11.04 -31.49
C GLY A 342 -24.12 11.02 -30.03
N ALA A 343 -23.53 10.17 -29.18
CA ALA A 343 -23.88 10.06 -27.77
C ALA A 343 -22.75 10.54 -26.86
N ASP A 344 -23.10 11.39 -25.89
CA ASP A 344 -22.18 11.84 -24.85
C ASP A 344 -21.68 10.66 -24.01
N ILE A 345 -20.36 10.65 -23.77
CA ILE A 345 -19.69 9.63 -22.98
C ILE A 345 -19.02 10.30 -21.78
N THR A 346 -18.93 9.56 -20.68
CA THR A 346 -18.13 9.95 -19.53
C THR A 346 -16.84 9.16 -19.42
N MET A 347 -15.80 9.80 -18.88
CA MET A 347 -14.53 9.18 -18.49
C MET A 347 -14.31 9.35 -16.99
N ARG A 348 -13.77 8.31 -16.36
CA ARG A 348 -13.32 8.30 -14.97
C ARG A 348 -11.84 8.67 -14.86
N ASP A 349 -11.02 8.12 -15.74
CA ASP A 349 -9.57 8.31 -15.73
C ASP A 349 -9.02 8.37 -17.17
N ILE A 350 -7.87 9.03 -17.32
CA ILE A 350 -7.11 9.12 -18.58
C ILE A 350 -5.63 8.86 -18.33
N THR A 351 -4.93 8.30 -19.31
CA THR A 351 -3.48 8.06 -19.26
C THR A 351 -2.88 8.08 -20.67
N ASN A 352 -1.56 8.26 -20.78
CA ASN A 352 -0.86 8.16 -22.06
C ASN A 352 -0.90 6.72 -22.60
N ASP A 353 -0.81 6.57 -23.93
CA ASP A 353 -0.85 5.26 -24.60
C ASP A 353 0.28 4.31 -24.16
N THR A 354 1.45 4.88 -23.85
CA THR A 354 2.58 4.16 -23.26
C THR A 354 3.18 4.98 -22.11
N LYS A 355 3.96 4.34 -21.25
CA LYS A 355 4.69 5.03 -20.16
C LYS A 355 5.67 6.12 -20.65
N GLY A 356 6.09 6.06 -21.92
CA GLY A 356 6.98 7.05 -22.55
C GLY A 356 6.29 8.09 -23.45
N SER A 357 5.01 7.91 -23.78
CA SER A 357 4.27 8.75 -24.75
C SER A 357 4.15 10.23 -24.32
N GLN A 358 4.33 10.55 -23.04
CA GLN A 358 4.40 11.93 -22.55
C GLN A 358 5.50 12.75 -23.28
N LEU A 359 6.62 12.10 -23.61
CA LEU A 359 7.79 12.72 -24.23
C LEU A 359 7.74 12.78 -25.76
N ASP A 360 6.80 12.09 -26.40
CA ASP A 360 6.69 12.07 -27.86
C ASP A 360 5.97 13.35 -28.35
N PRO A 361 6.64 14.24 -29.11
CA PRO A 361 6.04 15.48 -29.62
C PRO A 361 4.96 15.25 -30.68
N SER A 362 4.94 14.09 -31.32
CA SER A 362 3.96 13.72 -32.34
C SER A 362 2.70 13.07 -31.76
N GLU A 363 2.73 12.73 -30.47
CA GLU A 363 1.63 12.06 -29.80
C GLU A 363 0.36 12.90 -29.82
N SER A 364 -0.74 12.26 -30.15
CA SER A 364 -2.05 12.92 -30.24
C SER A 364 -3.18 12.01 -29.78
N THR A 365 -2.84 10.80 -29.35
CA THR A 365 -3.76 9.86 -28.76
C THR A 365 -3.49 9.68 -27.27
N PHE A 366 -4.52 9.29 -26.55
CA PHE A 366 -4.44 8.92 -25.14
C PHE A 366 -5.57 7.93 -24.83
N LEU A 367 -5.41 7.21 -23.73
CA LEU A 367 -6.40 6.23 -23.30
C LEU A 367 -7.41 6.84 -22.33
N GLY A 368 -8.65 6.39 -22.44
CA GLY A 368 -9.74 6.72 -21.53
C GLY A 368 -10.34 5.47 -20.89
N LEU A 369 -10.62 5.57 -19.59
CA LEU A 369 -11.26 4.54 -18.78
C LEU A 369 -12.56 5.08 -18.18
N ASP A 370 -13.60 4.25 -18.21
CA ASP A 370 -14.82 4.41 -17.41
C ASP A 370 -15.19 3.03 -16.82
N ASP A 371 -16.20 2.93 -15.96
CA ASP A 371 -16.50 1.72 -15.18
C ASP A 371 -16.61 0.43 -16.01
N ASN A 372 -17.10 0.55 -17.25
CA ASN A 372 -17.25 -0.57 -18.17
C ASN A 372 -16.73 -0.24 -19.57
N ARG A 373 -15.73 0.63 -19.67
CA ARG A 373 -15.18 1.07 -20.97
C ARG A 373 -13.69 1.26 -20.88
N LEU A 374 -13.01 0.76 -21.89
CA LEU A 374 -11.60 1.06 -22.16
C LEU A 374 -11.50 1.49 -23.62
N CYS A 375 -10.93 2.66 -23.88
CA CYS A 375 -10.89 3.26 -25.20
C CYS A 375 -9.66 4.13 -25.41
N GLN A 376 -9.44 4.49 -26.66
CA GLN A 376 -8.42 5.43 -27.08
C GLN A 376 -9.09 6.58 -27.82
N TRP A 377 -8.69 7.79 -27.43
CA TRP A 377 -9.12 9.06 -28.00
C TRP A 377 -8.01 9.64 -28.86
N ASP A 378 -8.38 10.33 -29.93
CA ASP A 378 -7.47 11.08 -30.81
C ASP A 378 -7.90 12.54 -30.88
N MET A 379 -6.93 13.43 -30.65
CA MET A 379 -7.12 14.87 -30.65
C MET A 379 -7.04 15.50 -32.05
N ARG A 380 -6.65 14.75 -33.08
CA ARG A 380 -6.61 15.26 -34.46
C ARG A 380 -8.02 15.27 -35.02
N GLU A 381 -8.47 16.39 -35.55
CA GLU A 381 -9.76 16.46 -36.24
C GLU A 381 -9.72 15.65 -37.55
N LYS A 382 -10.67 14.73 -37.76
CA LYS A 382 -10.77 13.89 -38.98
C LYS A 382 -11.12 14.66 -40.26
N GLN A 383 -11.43 15.95 -40.17
CA GLN A 383 -11.83 16.75 -41.33
C GLN A 383 -10.97 18.01 -41.38
N GLY A 384 -10.15 18.16 -42.42
CA GLY A 384 -9.57 19.44 -42.83
C GLY A 384 -10.63 20.44 -43.31
N ARG A 385 -11.79 20.50 -42.64
CA ARG A 385 -12.83 21.48 -42.89
C ARG A 385 -12.44 22.76 -42.18
N VAL A 386 -12.17 23.78 -42.97
CA VAL A 386 -12.24 25.19 -42.56
C VAL A 386 -13.50 25.37 -41.72
N ARG A 387 -13.35 25.68 -40.42
CA ARG A 387 -14.48 26.01 -39.57
C ARG A 387 -15.17 27.24 -40.15
N ASN A 388 -16.43 27.08 -40.53
CA ASN A 388 -17.33 28.23 -40.53
C ASN A 388 -17.44 28.66 -39.07
N ILE A 389 -16.95 29.87 -38.77
CA ILE A 389 -16.90 30.49 -37.43
C ILE A 389 -18.31 30.61 -36.77
N ALA A 390 -19.37 30.24 -37.49
CA ALA A 390 -20.77 30.38 -37.08
C ALA A 390 -21.38 29.20 -36.28
N SER A 391 -20.71 28.06 -36.08
CA SER A 391 -21.25 26.98 -35.23
C SER A 391 -20.46 26.84 -33.92
N ALA A 392 -21.01 27.42 -32.85
CA ALA A 392 -20.46 27.53 -31.50
C ALA A 392 -20.49 26.21 -30.69
N ASN A 393 -20.09 25.08 -31.28
CA ASN A 393 -20.02 23.80 -30.57
C ASN A 393 -18.57 23.45 -30.23
N SER A 394 -18.30 23.13 -28.95
CA SER A 394 -16.99 22.63 -28.50
C SER A 394 -16.58 21.38 -29.30
N PRO A 395 -15.30 21.24 -29.69
CA PRO A 395 -14.84 20.11 -30.48
C PRO A 395 -14.97 18.77 -29.75
N VAL A 396 -15.16 17.72 -30.54
CA VAL A 396 -15.36 16.34 -30.08
C VAL A 396 -14.11 15.52 -30.36
N LEU A 397 -13.68 14.75 -29.36
CA LEU A 397 -12.55 13.82 -29.49
C LEU A 397 -12.92 12.64 -30.40
N ASN A 398 -11.97 12.19 -31.20
CA ASN A 398 -12.19 11.07 -32.10
C ASN A 398 -11.97 9.74 -31.39
N TRP A 399 -12.97 8.89 -31.37
CA TRP A 399 -12.82 7.49 -30.96
C TRP A 399 -12.02 6.72 -32.02
N THR A 400 -10.83 6.24 -31.69
CA THR A 400 -10.01 5.41 -32.60
C THR A 400 -10.29 3.93 -32.40
N GLN A 401 -10.22 3.48 -31.15
CA GLN A 401 -10.43 2.09 -30.76
C GLN A 401 -10.92 2.00 -29.33
N GLY A 402 -11.46 0.84 -28.97
CA GLY A 402 -11.93 0.58 -27.61
C GLY A 402 -13.08 -0.41 -27.57
N HIS A 403 -13.55 -0.66 -26.35
CA HIS A 403 -14.60 -1.63 -26.07
C HIS A 403 -15.51 -1.13 -24.94
N ASN A 404 -16.82 -1.29 -25.15
CA ASN A 404 -17.85 -1.12 -24.11
C ASN A 404 -18.24 -2.51 -23.59
N PHE A 405 -17.95 -2.80 -22.33
CA PHE A 405 -18.28 -4.07 -21.71
C PHE A 405 -19.74 -4.09 -21.26
N SER A 406 -20.38 -5.26 -21.32
CA SER A 406 -21.84 -5.43 -21.13
C SER A 406 -22.36 -5.14 -19.72
N ARG A 407 -21.46 -4.85 -18.76
CA ARG A 407 -21.61 -4.48 -17.32
C ARG A 407 -20.83 -5.45 -16.42
N GLY A 408 -20.40 -4.98 -15.26
CA GLY A 408 -19.79 -5.80 -14.20
C GLY A 408 -18.26 -5.85 -14.20
N THR A 409 -17.58 -5.05 -15.04
CA THR A 409 -16.12 -4.92 -14.95
C THR A 409 -15.70 -3.99 -13.82
N ASN A 410 -16.51 -2.96 -13.53
CA ASN A 410 -16.32 -1.99 -12.45
C ASN A 410 -14.89 -1.44 -12.38
N PHE A 411 -14.35 -1.00 -13.52
CA PHE A 411 -13.02 -0.43 -13.60
C PHE A 411 -12.90 0.85 -12.77
N GLN A 412 -11.75 1.01 -12.13
CA GLN A 412 -11.47 2.13 -11.23
C GLN A 412 -10.25 2.94 -11.67
N CYS A 413 -9.18 2.25 -12.04
CA CYS A 413 -7.89 2.84 -12.36
C CYS A 413 -7.15 1.99 -13.38
N PHE A 414 -6.19 2.58 -14.09
CA PHE A 414 -5.40 1.91 -15.10
C PHE A 414 -4.05 2.59 -15.34
N ALA A 415 -3.11 1.82 -15.87
CA ALA A 415 -1.77 2.28 -16.24
C ALA A 415 -1.28 1.54 -17.49
N THR A 416 -0.23 2.06 -18.13
CA THR A 416 0.36 1.50 -19.35
C THR A 416 1.82 1.13 -19.16
N THR A 417 2.23 0.06 -19.81
CA THR A 417 3.65 -0.34 -19.92
C THR A 417 4.37 0.51 -20.96
N GLY A 418 5.70 0.36 -21.04
CA GLY A 418 6.50 0.99 -22.10
C GLY A 418 6.13 0.53 -23.51
N ASP A 419 5.57 -0.68 -23.66
CA ASP A 419 5.14 -1.22 -24.95
C ASP A 419 3.66 -0.96 -25.31
N GLY A 420 2.92 -0.27 -24.42
CA GLY A 420 1.50 0.08 -24.62
C GLY A 420 0.51 -1.01 -24.21
N SER A 421 0.94 -2.02 -23.47
CA SER A 421 0.03 -2.94 -22.78
C SER A 421 -0.63 -2.25 -21.58
N ILE A 422 -1.84 -2.66 -21.21
CA ILE A 422 -2.70 -1.91 -20.28
C ILE A 422 -3.06 -2.78 -19.09
N VAL A 423 -2.81 -2.28 -17.88
CA VAL A 423 -3.29 -2.89 -16.63
C VAL A 423 -4.50 -2.10 -16.12
N VAL A 424 -5.55 -2.79 -15.69
CA VAL A 424 -6.77 -2.17 -15.17
C VAL A 424 -7.15 -2.76 -13.81
N GLY A 425 -7.21 -1.91 -12.79
CA GLY A 425 -7.73 -2.22 -11.45
C GLY A 425 -9.23 -1.97 -11.36
N SER A 426 -9.93 -2.79 -10.58
CA SER A 426 -11.39 -2.77 -10.47
C SER A 426 -11.88 -2.65 -9.03
N LEU A 427 -13.12 -2.20 -8.86
CA LEU A 427 -13.79 -2.03 -7.56
C LEU A 427 -13.95 -3.35 -6.80
N ASP A 428 -14.05 -4.48 -7.51
CA ASP A 428 -14.12 -5.83 -6.92
C ASP A 428 -12.73 -6.40 -6.55
N GLY A 429 -11.68 -5.58 -6.60
CA GLY A 429 -10.32 -5.97 -6.27
C GLY A 429 -9.57 -6.69 -7.39
N LYS A 430 -10.21 -6.94 -8.54
CA LYS A 430 -9.56 -7.65 -9.66
C LYS A 430 -8.61 -6.73 -10.44
N ILE A 431 -7.55 -7.34 -10.96
CA ILE A 431 -6.58 -6.68 -11.85
C ILE A 431 -6.58 -7.41 -13.19
N ARG A 432 -6.86 -6.69 -14.29
CA ARG A 432 -6.97 -7.26 -15.65
C ARG A 432 -5.89 -6.72 -16.55
N LEU A 433 -5.25 -7.61 -17.32
CA LEU A 433 -4.15 -7.30 -18.22
C LEU A 433 -4.62 -7.37 -19.67
N TYR A 434 -4.51 -6.27 -20.40
CA TYR A 434 -4.85 -6.17 -21.82
C TYR A 434 -3.56 -5.99 -22.63
N SER A 435 -3.48 -6.68 -23.76
CA SER A 435 -2.38 -6.50 -24.70
C SER A 435 -2.56 -5.20 -25.47
N LYS A 436 -1.45 -4.58 -25.90
CA LYS A 436 -1.47 -3.39 -26.78
C LYS A 436 -2.33 -3.51 -28.04
N THR A 437 -2.52 -4.72 -28.56
CA THR A 437 -3.28 -4.97 -29.80
C THR A 437 -4.78 -5.14 -29.59
N SER A 438 -5.26 -5.28 -28.35
CA SER A 438 -6.69 -5.52 -28.09
C SER A 438 -7.12 -5.12 -26.69
N MET A 439 -8.09 -4.19 -26.64
CA MET A 439 -8.81 -3.77 -25.44
C MET A 439 -10.11 -4.56 -25.20
N ARG A 440 -10.40 -5.60 -26.01
CA ARG A 440 -11.68 -6.34 -25.92
C ARG A 440 -11.67 -7.45 -24.89
N GLN A 441 -10.53 -8.12 -24.74
CA GLN A 441 -10.40 -9.27 -23.85
C GLN A 441 -9.07 -9.21 -23.12
N ALA A 442 -9.13 -9.27 -21.79
CA ALA A 442 -7.94 -9.39 -20.97
C ALA A 442 -7.24 -10.73 -21.26
N LYS A 443 -5.91 -10.70 -21.38
CA LYS A 443 -5.09 -11.92 -21.47
C LYS A 443 -5.03 -12.65 -20.15
N THR A 444 -4.92 -11.91 -19.05
CA THR A 444 -4.92 -12.45 -17.68
C THR A 444 -5.78 -11.57 -16.78
N ALA A 445 -6.49 -12.18 -15.83
CA ALA A 445 -7.30 -11.49 -14.84
C ALA A 445 -7.03 -12.08 -13.45
N PHE A 446 -6.32 -11.32 -12.62
CA PHE A 446 -6.03 -11.71 -11.25
C PHE A 446 -7.26 -11.51 -10.35
N PRO A 447 -7.55 -12.46 -9.44
CA PRO A 447 -8.63 -12.32 -8.47
C PRO A 447 -8.31 -11.23 -7.44
N GLY A 448 -9.35 -10.62 -6.88
CA GLY A 448 -9.20 -9.68 -5.77
C GLY A 448 -9.10 -10.37 -4.41
N LEU A 449 -8.37 -9.76 -3.49
CA LEU A 449 -8.25 -10.22 -2.09
C LEU A 449 -9.32 -9.61 -1.16
N GLY A 450 -10.40 -9.05 -1.72
CA GLY A 450 -11.53 -8.50 -0.96
C GLY A 450 -11.57 -6.99 -0.80
N SER A 451 -10.53 -6.27 -1.23
CA SER A 451 -10.49 -4.80 -1.21
C SER A 451 -10.46 -4.22 -2.62
N PRO A 452 -11.14 -3.07 -2.88
CA PRO A 452 -11.05 -2.37 -4.14
C PRO A 452 -9.63 -1.99 -4.53
N ILE A 453 -9.31 -2.05 -5.83
CA ILE A 453 -8.09 -1.45 -6.35
C ILE A 453 -8.38 0.02 -6.69
N THR A 454 -7.81 0.94 -5.91
CA THR A 454 -8.02 2.39 -6.03
C THR A 454 -6.97 3.04 -6.94
N HIS A 455 -5.79 2.45 -7.05
CA HIS A 455 -4.73 2.87 -7.96
C HIS A 455 -3.95 1.67 -8.48
N VAL A 456 -3.41 1.76 -9.69
CA VAL A 456 -2.48 0.76 -10.24
C VAL A 456 -1.31 1.45 -10.92
N ASP A 457 -0.14 0.84 -10.82
CA ASP A 457 1.03 1.18 -11.62
C ASP A 457 1.71 -0.11 -12.11
N VAL A 458 2.55 0.01 -13.13
CA VAL A 458 3.26 -1.10 -13.77
C VAL A 458 4.68 -0.69 -14.14
N THR A 459 5.63 -1.61 -14.02
CA THR A 459 7.01 -1.36 -14.47
C THR A 459 7.05 -1.12 -15.98
N TYR A 460 8.05 -0.37 -16.44
CA TYR A 460 8.21 -0.04 -17.86
C TYR A 460 8.22 -1.31 -18.74
N ASP A 461 8.87 -2.38 -18.27
CA ASP A 461 8.96 -3.67 -18.96
C ASP A 461 7.73 -4.59 -18.76
N GLY A 462 6.73 -4.16 -17.98
CA GLY A 462 5.51 -4.90 -17.72
C GLY A 462 5.66 -6.13 -16.84
N LYS A 463 6.82 -6.38 -16.22
CA LYS A 463 7.06 -7.57 -15.39
C LYS A 463 6.39 -7.51 -14.03
N TRP A 464 6.16 -6.30 -13.51
CA TRP A 464 5.63 -6.10 -12.17
C TRP A 464 4.46 -5.13 -12.17
N ILE A 465 3.43 -5.49 -11.42
CA ILE A 465 2.24 -4.65 -11.21
C ILE A 465 2.13 -4.34 -9.74
N LEU A 466 1.79 -3.09 -9.45
CA LEU A 466 1.48 -2.61 -8.12
C LEU A 466 0.01 -2.19 -8.07
N GLY A 467 -0.80 -2.89 -7.29
CA GLY A 467 -2.16 -2.49 -6.98
C GLY A 467 -2.23 -1.83 -5.60
N THR A 468 -2.93 -0.72 -5.49
CA THR A 468 -3.16 -0.03 -4.21
C THR A 468 -4.59 -0.26 -3.75
N THR A 469 -4.74 -0.60 -2.47
CA THR A 469 -6.03 -0.68 -1.77
C THR A 469 -5.98 0.24 -0.56
N ASP A 470 -7.10 0.38 0.15
CA ASP A 470 -7.18 1.24 1.34
C ASP A 470 -6.23 0.83 2.47
N THR A 471 -5.91 -0.46 2.60
CA THR A 471 -5.18 -1.01 3.77
C THR A 471 -3.84 -1.67 3.43
N TYR A 472 -3.61 -2.01 2.16
CA TYR A 472 -2.36 -2.62 1.71
C TYR A 472 -2.12 -2.33 0.23
N MET A 473 -0.87 -2.50 -0.21
CA MET A 473 -0.55 -2.60 -1.65
C MET A 473 -0.23 -4.06 -1.98
N ILE A 474 -0.51 -4.46 -3.23
CA ILE A 474 -0.27 -5.80 -3.74
C ILE A 474 0.71 -5.72 -4.91
N LEU A 475 1.84 -6.42 -4.78
CA LEU A 475 2.84 -6.55 -5.82
C LEU A 475 2.69 -7.91 -6.50
N ILE A 476 2.46 -7.90 -7.81
CA ILE A 476 2.23 -9.08 -8.63
C ILE A 476 3.34 -9.18 -9.67
N CYS A 477 3.98 -10.36 -9.75
CA CYS A 477 4.84 -10.72 -10.88
C CYS A 477 3.95 -11.18 -12.04
N THR A 478 4.16 -10.63 -13.23
CA THR A 478 3.41 -11.01 -14.44
C THR A 478 4.15 -12.04 -15.28
N LEU A 479 5.38 -12.41 -14.90
CA LEU A 479 6.16 -13.40 -15.62
C LEU A 479 5.59 -14.80 -15.42
N PHE A 480 5.56 -15.55 -16.50
CA PHE A 480 5.27 -16.98 -16.48
C PHE A 480 6.00 -17.67 -17.62
N THR A 481 6.24 -18.96 -17.43
CA THR A 481 6.78 -19.83 -18.48
C THR A 481 5.62 -20.47 -19.24
N ASP A 482 5.55 -20.25 -20.54
CA ASP A 482 4.53 -20.86 -21.38
C ASP A 482 4.81 -22.35 -21.66
N LYS A 483 3.90 -22.98 -22.42
CA LYS A 483 4.03 -24.40 -22.78
C LYS A 483 5.26 -24.72 -23.65
N ASP A 484 5.81 -23.70 -24.32
CA ASP A 484 6.98 -23.81 -25.19
C ASP A 484 8.28 -23.55 -24.41
N GLY A 485 8.21 -23.36 -23.08
CA GLY A 485 9.35 -23.04 -22.22
C GLY A 485 9.81 -21.59 -22.32
N LYS A 486 9.05 -20.70 -22.96
CA LYS A 486 9.41 -19.29 -23.13
C LYS A 486 8.83 -18.45 -21.99
N THR A 487 9.68 -17.61 -21.41
CA THR A 487 9.25 -16.62 -20.42
C THR A 487 8.47 -15.49 -21.11
N LYS A 488 7.26 -15.22 -20.66
CA LYS A 488 6.35 -14.20 -21.18
C LYS A 488 5.72 -13.42 -20.04
N THR A 489 5.15 -12.25 -20.36
CA THR A 489 4.33 -11.49 -19.40
C THR A 489 2.85 -11.86 -19.55
N GLY A 490 2.08 -11.73 -18.48
CA GLY A 490 0.63 -11.93 -18.46
C GLY A 490 -0.17 -10.98 -19.35
N PHE A 491 0.47 -9.94 -19.92
CA PHE A 491 -0.08 -9.08 -20.97
C PHE A 491 -0.07 -9.73 -22.35
N SER A 492 0.81 -10.71 -22.57
CA SER A 492 0.99 -11.38 -23.87
C SER A 492 0.30 -12.75 -23.93
N GLY A 493 -0.07 -13.33 -22.79
CA GLY A 493 -0.73 -14.63 -22.72
C GLY A 493 -1.40 -14.89 -21.38
N ARG A 494 -2.16 -15.99 -21.31
CA ARG A 494 -2.78 -16.49 -20.07
C ARG A 494 -1.71 -17.17 -19.24
N MET A 495 -1.52 -16.71 -18.01
CA MET A 495 -0.45 -17.23 -17.14
C MET A 495 -0.71 -18.65 -16.63
N GLY A 496 -1.97 -19.09 -16.54
CA GLY A 496 -2.32 -20.41 -16.01
C GLY A 496 -2.03 -20.52 -14.51
N ASN A 497 -1.76 -21.74 -14.04
CA ASN A 497 -1.69 -22.08 -12.61
C ASN A 497 -0.29 -22.08 -11.99
N LYS A 498 0.77 -22.01 -12.81
CA LYS A 498 2.17 -21.96 -12.34
C LYS A 498 2.62 -20.52 -12.24
N ILE A 499 2.09 -19.83 -11.24
CA ILE A 499 2.38 -18.41 -11.02
C ILE A 499 2.80 -18.18 -9.58
N PRO A 500 3.67 -17.18 -9.33
CA PRO A 500 4.02 -16.78 -7.99
C PRO A 500 2.83 -16.20 -7.23
N ALA A 501 2.81 -16.43 -5.92
CA ALA A 501 1.91 -15.69 -5.04
C ALA A 501 2.34 -14.21 -4.97
N PRO A 502 1.39 -13.27 -4.85
CA PRO A 502 1.70 -11.87 -4.74
C PRO A 502 2.31 -11.55 -3.37
N ARG A 503 3.05 -10.45 -3.30
CA ARG A 503 3.53 -9.90 -2.03
C ARG A 503 2.68 -8.71 -1.62
N LEU A 504 2.36 -8.62 -0.33
CA LEU A 504 1.65 -7.48 0.22
C LEU A 504 2.65 -6.48 0.79
N LEU A 505 2.37 -5.20 0.66
CA LEU A 505 3.10 -4.13 1.33
C LEU A 505 2.14 -3.46 2.30
N LYS A 506 2.51 -3.47 3.58
CA LYS A 506 1.62 -3.10 4.68
C LYS A 506 2.35 -2.21 5.67
N LEU A 507 1.60 -1.34 6.32
CA LEU A 507 2.07 -0.61 7.49
C LEU A 507 2.04 -1.52 8.70
N THR A 508 2.90 -1.24 9.67
CA THR A 508 2.76 -1.86 10.98
C THR A 508 1.49 -1.35 11.67
N PRO A 509 0.91 -2.10 12.61
CA PRO A 509 -0.28 -1.64 13.35
C PRO A 509 -0.07 -0.28 14.01
N VAL A 510 1.13 -0.03 14.54
CA VAL A 510 1.48 1.25 15.16
C VAL A 510 1.45 2.37 14.14
N ASP A 511 2.15 2.21 13.02
CA ASP A 511 2.20 3.24 11.98
C ASP A 511 0.82 3.45 11.33
N SER A 512 0.06 2.39 11.08
CA SER A 512 -1.29 2.53 10.54
C SER A 512 -2.23 3.27 11.49
N HIS A 513 -2.14 3.02 12.80
CA HIS A 513 -2.96 3.73 13.76
C HIS A 513 -2.56 5.21 13.88
N MET A 514 -1.25 5.49 13.89
CA MET A 514 -0.74 6.86 13.92
C MET A 514 -1.07 7.64 12.65
N ALA A 515 -1.19 6.95 11.50
CA ALA A 515 -1.59 7.59 10.27
C ALA A 515 -2.96 8.23 10.42
N GLY A 516 -3.87 7.67 11.23
CA GLY A 516 -5.19 8.21 11.57
C GLY A 516 -6.34 7.30 11.12
N ALA A 517 -7.51 7.42 11.75
CA ALA A 517 -8.63 6.48 11.60
C ALA A 517 -9.20 6.39 10.16
N ASP A 518 -9.14 7.46 9.39
CA ASP A 518 -9.69 7.53 8.02
C ASP A 518 -8.61 7.54 6.93
N ASN A 519 -7.34 7.30 7.30
CA ASN A 519 -6.23 7.45 6.36
C ASN A 519 -5.96 6.16 5.60
N LYS A 520 -6.44 6.15 4.36
CA LYS A 520 -6.32 5.07 3.39
C LYS A 520 -5.04 5.20 2.57
N LEU A 521 -4.42 4.07 2.25
CA LEU A 521 -3.34 4.03 1.28
C LEU A 521 -3.87 4.44 -0.10
N HIS A 522 -3.12 5.32 -0.77
CA HIS A 522 -3.45 5.80 -2.11
C HIS A 522 -2.18 6.20 -2.88
N GLY A 523 -2.30 6.30 -4.21
CA GLY A 523 -1.22 6.77 -5.08
C GLY A 523 0.01 5.87 -5.12
N GLY A 524 -0.16 4.56 -4.95
CA GLY A 524 0.97 3.63 -4.95
C GLY A 524 1.64 3.50 -6.33
N GLN A 525 2.90 3.92 -6.45
CA GLN A 525 3.62 4.01 -7.73
C GLN A 525 5.06 3.48 -7.63
N PHE A 526 5.61 3.07 -8.77
CA PHE A 526 7.04 2.78 -8.91
C PHE A 526 7.83 4.08 -9.12
N SER A 527 9.13 4.07 -8.79
CA SER A 527 10.05 5.14 -9.21
C SER A 527 10.05 5.30 -10.73
N TRP A 528 10.09 6.53 -11.25
CA TRP A 528 9.74 6.77 -12.65
C TRP A 528 10.91 6.55 -13.63
N VAL A 529 10.75 5.56 -14.49
CA VAL A 529 11.65 5.20 -15.60
C VAL A 529 10.85 5.12 -16.90
N THR A 530 11.42 5.61 -18.00
CA THR A 530 10.82 5.48 -19.35
C THR A 530 11.77 4.89 -20.39
N GLU A 531 12.93 4.38 -19.99
CA GLU A 531 13.91 3.79 -20.91
C GLU A 531 13.92 2.26 -20.80
N ASN A 532 13.98 1.58 -21.96
CA ASN A 532 14.10 0.14 -22.01
C ASN A 532 15.44 -0.33 -21.43
N GLY A 533 15.42 -1.37 -20.59
CA GLY A 533 16.62 -1.92 -19.96
C GLY A 533 16.98 -1.30 -18.61
N LYS A 534 16.36 -0.18 -18.23
CA LYS A 534 16.41 0.33 -16.85
C LYS A 534 15.26 -0.25 -16.02
N GLN A 535 15.48 -0.32 -14.71
CA GLN A 535 14.52 -0.88 -13.77
C GLN A 535 14.19 0.12 -12.67
N GLU A 536 12.92 0.17 -12.31
CA GLU A 536 12.44 0.88 -11.14
C GLU A 536 13.11 0.31 -9.87
N ARG A 537 13.36 1.18 -8.88
CA ARG A 537 14.11 0.86 -7.65
C ARG A 537 13.31 1.00 -6.37
N HIS A 538 12.28 1.83 -6.38
CA HIS A 538 11.47 2.14 -5.21
C HIS A 538 9.98 2.05 -5.51
N LEU A 539 9.21 1.83 -4.45
CA LEU A 539 7.77 1.90 -4.44
C LEU A 539 7.40 2.99 -3.42
N VAL A 540 6.49 3.89 -3.77
CA VAL A 540 5.99 4.91 -2.86
C VAL A 540 4.47 4.90 -2.82
N ALA A 541 3.89 5.15 -1.67
CA ALA A 541 2.47 5.43 -1.51
C ALA A 541 2.23 6.46 -0.42
N THR A 542 1.05 7.05 -0.43
CA THR A 542 0.64 8.07 0.54
C THR A 542 -0.42 7.50 1.47
N VAL A 543 -0.34 7.84 2.76
CA VAL A 543 -1.33 7.49 3.77
C VAL A 543 -1.42 8.62 4.81
N GLY A 544 -2.48 9.42 4.73
CA GLY A 544 -2.64 10.61 5.56
C GLY A 544 -1.44 11.54 5.43
N LYS A 545 -0.67 11.69 6.51
CA LYS A 545 0.50 12.57 6.58
C LYS A 545 1.83 11.88 6.24
N PHE A 546 1.78 10.61 5.83
CA PHE A 546 2.97 9.79 5.61
C PHE A 546 3.13 9.51 4.11
N SER A 547 4.32 9.74 3.58
CA SER A 547 4.79 9.05 2.37
C SER A 547 5.57 7.83 2.82
N VAL A 548 5.20 6.66 2.32
CA VAL A 548 5.77 5.39 2.72
C VAL A 548 6.53 4.81 1.53
N ILE A 549 7.81 4.54 1.73
CA ILE A 549 8.75 4.22 0.66
C ILE A 549 9.35 2.84 0.94
N TRP A 550 9.15 1.90 0.02
CA TRP A 550 9.78 0.59 0.03
C TRP A 550 10.90 0.52 -1.01
N ASP A 551 11.99 -0.14 -0.63
CA ASP A 551 13.05 -0.56 -1.55
C ASP A 551 12.54 -1.76 -2.35
N PHE A 552 12.39 -1.59 -3.66
CA PHE A 552 11.77 -2.60 -4.52
C PHE A 552 12.63 -3.86 -4.60
N ARG A 553 13.96 -3.73 -4.53
CA ARG A 553 14.88 -4.88 -4.51
C ARG A 553 14.70 -5.69 -3.23
N GLN A 554 14.58 -5.02 -2.08
CA GLN A 554 14.30 -5.68 -0.81
C GLN A 554 12.94 -6.38 -0.83
N VAL A 555 11.92 -5.76 -1.41
CA VAL A 555 10.60 -6.37 -1.55
C VAL A 555 10.66 -7.64 -2.41
N LYS A 556 11.46 -7.68 -3.47
CA LYS A 556 11.63 -8.88 -4.33
C LYS A 556 12.44 -10.00 -3.67
N ASN A 557 13.37 -9.68 -2.77
CA ASN A 557 14.24 -10.69 -2.14
C ASN A 557 13.44 -11.64 -1.22
N SER A 558 13.31 -12.91 -1.62
CA SER A 558 12.60 -13.95 -0.84
C SER A 558 13.23 -14.22 0.53
N ALA A 559 14.53 -13.97 0.70
CA ALA A 559 15.27 -14.14 1.94
C ALA A 559 15.21 -12.91 2.87
N HIS A 560 14.39 -11.90 2.55
CA HIS A 560 14.23 -10.72 3.38
C HIS A 560 13.58 -11.08 4.72
N ASP A 561 14.10 -10.52 5.82
CA ASP A 561 13.64 -10.78 7.19
C ASP A 561 12.14 -10.52 7.38
N CYS A 562 11.56 -9.58 6.60
CA CYS A 562 10.13 -9.30 6.63
C CYS A 562 9.27 -10.54 6.36
N TYR A 563 9.75 -11.53 5.58
CA TYR A 563 8.97 -12.71 5.20
C TYR A 563 9.18 -13.93 6.11
N ARG A 564 10.07 -13.80 7.09
CA ARG A 564 10.39 -14.89 8.00
C ARG A 564 9.17 -15.21 8.87
N ASN A 565 8.86 -16.51 9.00
CA ASN A 565 7.84 -17.02 9.91
C ASN A 565 6.42 -16.44 9.71
N GLN A 566 6.11 -15.98 8.49
CA GLN A 566 4.77 -15.55 8.11
C GLN A 566 3.92 -16.72 7.60
N GLN A 567 2.62 -16.68 7.89
CA GLN A 567 1.64 -17.63 7.38
C GLN A 567 0.70 -16.93 6.39
N GLY A 568 0.46 -17.55 5.24
CA GLY A 568 -0.32 -16.95 4.15
C GLY A 568 0.54 -16.05 3.25
N LEU A 569 -0.06 -15.02 2.68
CA LEU A 569 0.63 -14.15 1.71
C LEU A 569 1.74 -13.35 2.38
N LYS A 570 2.95 -13.45 1.81
CA LYS A 570 4.15 -12.73 2.25
C LYS A 570 3.88 -11.22 2.26
N SER A 571 4.09 -10.59 3.40
CA SER A 571 3.83 -9.18 3.67
C SER A 571 5.11 -8.45 4.09
N CYS A 572 5.45 -7.35 3.42
CA CYS A 572 6.60 -6.51 3.70
C CYS A 572 6.22 -5.27 4.51
N TYR A 573 6.86 -5.12 5.67
CA TYR A 573 6.76 -3.98 6.61
C TYR A 573 8.04 -3.13 6.64
N CYS A 574 8.92 -3.34 5.66
CA CYS A 574 10.27 -2.80 5.63
C CYS A 574 10.29 -1.56 4.73
N TYR A 575 9.94 -0.41 5.32
CA TYR A 575 9.78 0.86 4.61
C TYR A 575 10.39 2.03 5.39
N LYS A 576 10.52 3.16 4.70
CA LYS A 576 10.84 4.48 5.28
C LYS A 576 9.58 5.34 5.28
N ILE A 577 9.35 6.10 6.34
CA ILE A 577 8.28 7.10 6.42
C ILE A 577 8.89 8.49 6.27
N VAL A 578 8.36 9.28 5.34
CA VAL A 578 8.49 10.73 5.31
C VAL A 578 7.22 11.32 5.92
N LEU A 579 7.36 12.04 7.02
CA LEU A 579 6.24 12.66 7.74
C LEU A 579 6.06 14.12 7.32
N LYS A 580 4.80 14.55 7.20
CA LYS A 580 4.42 15.95 7.01
C LYS A 580 3.48 16.45 8.11
N ASP A 581 3.40 17.78 8.22
CA ASP A 581 2.53 18.45 9.20
C ASP A 581 1.06 18.38 8.78
N GLU A 582 0.81 18.30 7.47
CA GLU A 582 -0.50 18.23 6.83
C GLU A 582 -0.68 16.89 6.10
N SER A 583 -1.93 16.56 5.78
CA SER A 583 -2.23 15.40 4.93
C SER A 583 -1.61 15.62 3.55
N ILE A 584 -0.92 14.62 3.06
CA ILE A 584 -0.24 14.63 1.78
C ILE A 584 -1.28 14.37 0.68
N VAL A 585 -1.19 15.18 -0.37
CA VAL A 585 -2.03 15.11 -1.57
C VAL A 585 -1.47 14.08 -2.54
N ASP A 586 -0.15 14.10 -2.76
CA ASP A 586 0.51 13.19 -3.69
C ASP A 586 1.98 12.98 -3.29
N SER A 587 2.53 11.81 -3.64
CA SER A 587 3.94 11.46 -3.43
C SER A 587 4.47 10.67 -4.62
N ARG A 588 5.43 11.23 -5.35
CA ARG A 588 5.93 10.63 -6.59
C ARG A 588 7.40 10.95 -6.81
N PHE A 589 8.15 9.96 -7.33
CA PHE A 589 9.53 10.17 -7.75
C PHE A 589 9.59 10.98 -9.04
N MET A 590 10.54 11.91 -9.12
CA MET A 590 10.91 12.58 -10.37
C MET A 590 11.42 11.56 -11.39
N HIS A 591 11.44 11.99 -12.65
CA HIS A 591 12.00 11.17 -13.72
C HIS A 591 13.49 10.89 -13.47
N GLU A 592 13.95 9.69 -13.81
CA GLU A 592 15.35 9.26 -13.62
C GLU A 592 16.41 10.17 -14.26
N ASN A 593 16.05 11.02 -15.23
CA ASN A 593 16.96 12.03 -15.79
C ASN A 593 17.47 13.03 -14.75
N PHE A 594 16.76 13.16 -13.63
CA PHE A 594 17.15 14.02 -12.50
C PHE A 594 17.90 13.25 -11.40
N ALA A 595 18.19 11.96 -11.59
CA ALA A 595 19.09 11.23 -10.71
C ALA A 595 20.53 11.76 -10.84
N VAL A 596 21.26 11.83 -9.73
CA VAL A 596 22.66 12.33 -9.69
C VAL A 596 23.64 11.16 -9.81
N SER A 597 24.89 11.40 -10.19
CA SER A 597 25.95 10.36 -10.17
C SER A 597 26.14 9.72 -8.79
N ASP A 598 25.98 10.51 -7.73
CA ASP A 598 26.29 10.13 -6.34
C ASP A 598 25.09 9.54 -5.60
N SER A 599 23.88 9.72 -6.14
CA SER A 599 22.67 9.01 -5.75
C SER A 599 21.98 8.53 -7.01
N PRO A 600 21.93 7.22 -7.29
CA PRO A 600 21.36 6.71 -8.52
C PRO A 600 19.85 7.02 -8.63
N GLU A 601 19.23 7.60 -7.61
CA GLU A 601 17.80 7.79 -7.47
C GLU A 601 17.41 9.24 -7.74
N ALA A 602 16.34 9.40 -8.53
CA ALA A 602 15.71 10.69 -8.71
C ALA A 602 15.04 11.14 -7.40
N PRO A 603 14.95 12.45 -7.13
CA PRO A 603 14.30 12.96 -5.93
C PRO A 603 12.84 12.52 -5.80
N LEU A 604 12.39 12.31 -4.57
CA LEU A 604 10.98 12.13 -4.24
C LEU A 604 10.32 13.50 -4.02
N VAL A 605 9.22 13.76 -4.72
CA VAL A 605 8.38 14.94 -4.53
C VAL A 605 7.18 14.56 -3.68
N VAL A 606 6.95 15.31 -2.60
CA VAL A 606 5.81 15.16 -1.70
C VAL A 606 5.03 16.46 -1.67
N ALA A 607 3.77 16.43 -2.09
CA ALA A 607 2.90 17.58 -2.11
C ALA A 607 1.87 17.53 -0.98
N THR A 608 1.74 18.64 -0.27
CA THR A 608 0.66 18.95 0.67
C THR A 608 -0.19 20.06 0.08
N PRO A 609 -1.38 20.38 0.60
CA PRO A 609 -2.19 21.47 0.07
C PRO A 609 -1.42 22.80 0.02
N MET A 610 -0.56 23.07 0.99
CA MET A 610 0.10 24.38 1.10
C MET A 610 1.49 24.45 0.46
N LYS A 611 2.18 23.32 0.30
CA LYS A 611 3.57 23.29 -0.18
C LYS A 611 3.96 21.98 -0.81
N VAL A 612 5.02 22.02 -1.60
CA VAL A 612 5.71 20.84 -2.11
C VAL A 612 7.10 20.78 -1.54
N THR A 613 7.53 19.57 -1.21
CA THR A 613 8.86 19.30 -0.71
C THR A 613 9.54 18.21 -1.51
N SER A 614 10.79 18.42 -1.87
CA SER A 614 11.60 17.44 -2.58
C SER A 614 12.64 16.81 -1.67
N PHE A 615 12.89 15.52 -1.88
CA PHE A 615 13.81 14.71 -1.08
C PHE A 615 14.75 13.92 -1.97
N SER A 616 16.04 14.20 -1.88
CA SER A 616 17.06 13.32 -2.44
C SER A 616 17.30 12.14 -1.48
N MET A 617 17.18 10.91 -1.98
CA MET A 617 17.58 9.75 -1.17
C MET A 617 19.10 9.60 -1.23
N PRO A 618 19.79 9.38 -0.10
CA PRO A 618 21.23 9.18 -0.12
C PRO A 618 21.56 7.91 -0.89
N GLY A 619 22.47 8.01 -1.86
CA GLY A 619 23.05 6.84 -2.51
C GLY A 619 23.75 5.96 -1.49
N ARG A 620 23.68 4.64 -1.66
CA ARG A 620 24.54 3.72 -0.89
C ARG A 620 26.00 4.07 -1.21
N ARG A 621 26.70 4.73 -0.29
CA ARG A 621 28.16 4.79 -0.29
C ARG A 621 28.75 3.53 0.32
#